data_AF-A0A2K1KW43-F1
#
_entry.id   AF-A0A2K1KW43-F1
#
_cell.length_a   1.000
_cell.length_b   1.000
_cell.length_c   1.000
_cell.angle_alpha   90.00
_cell.angle_beta   90.00
_cell.angle_gamma   90.00
#
_symmetry.space_group_name_H-M   'P 1'
#
loop_
_entity.id
_entity.type
_entity.pdbx_description
1 polymer ?
#
loop_
_entity_poly.entity_id
_entity_poly.type
_entity_poly.pdbx_seq_one_letter_code
_entity_poly.pdbx_strand_id
1 'polypeptide(L)' 'MKPLEALEQLVNVGHNFFAYRNVESGEINILYKRTHGVYGIIVPRNEEAWEAGNGLSKSS' A
#
# COMPACT_ATOMS: atom_id res chain seq x y z
N MET A 1 -5.97 -10.53 -1.25
CA MET A 1 -7.09 -9.88 -1.96
C MET A 1 -6.55 -9.18 -3.19
N LYS A 2 -7.28 -9.19 -4.31
CA LYS A 2 -6.91 -8.43 -5.51
C LYS A 2 -7.26 -6.93 -5.34
N PRO A 3 -6.59 -6.00 -6.04
CA PRO A 3 -6.89 -4.58 -5.91
C PRO A 3 -8.34 -4.19 -6.19
N LEU A 4 -9.01 -4.87 -7.13
CA LEU A 4 -10.41 -4.61 -7.46
C LEU A 4 -11.36 -5.00 -6.32
N GLU A 5 -11.14 -6.17 -5.70
CA GLU A 5 -11.90 -6.61 -4.52
C GLU A 5 -11.70 -5.63 -3.35
N ALA A 6 -10.48 -5.11 -3.17
CA ALA A 6 -10.20 -4.11 -2.14
C ALA A 6 -10.93 -2.78 -2.38
N LEU A 7 -11.14 -2.39 -3.65
CA LEU A 7 -11.94 -1.22 -4.02
C LEU A 7 -13.41 -1.39 -3.66
N GLU A 8 -13.99 -2.55 -3.95
CA GLU A 8 -15.37 -2.87 -3.55
C GLU A 8 -15.53 -2.79 -2.04
N GLN A 9 -14.57 -3.35 -1.29
CA GLN A 9 -14.58 -3.28 0.17
C GLN A 9 -14.46 -1.85 0.70
N LEU A 10 -13.56 -1.02 0.14
CA LEU A 10 -13.43 0.40 0.48
C LEU A 10 -14.77 1.15 0.35
N VAL A 11 -15.50 0.90 -0.74
CA VAL A 11 -16.83 1.50 -0.97
C VAL A 11 -17.87 0.95 0.02
N ASN A 12 -17.90 -0.37 0.23
CA ASN A 12 -18.88 -1.02 1.11
C ASN A 12 -18.77 -0.58 2.58
N VAL A 13 -17.54 -0.36 3.07
CA VAL A 13 -17.34 0.16 4.43
C VAL A 13 -17.50 1.67 4.52
N GLY A 14 -17.53 2.39 3.38
CA GLY A 14 -17.66 3.84 3.35
C GLY A 14 -16.44 4.59 3.89
N HIS A 15 -15.25 4.01 3.81
CA HIS A 15 -14.01 4.61 4.32
C HIS A 15 -13.20 5.29 3.21
N ASN A 16 -12.29 6.17 3.60
CA ASN A 16 -11.34 6.81 2.67
C ASN A 16 -10.05 6.00 2.48
N PHE A 17 -9.78 5.05 3.38
CA PHE A 17 -8.59 4.18 3.38
C PHE A 17 -8.97 2.74 3.67
N PHE A 18 -8.32 1.80 2.99
CA PHE A 18 -8.50 0.36 3.18
C PHE A 18 -7.17 -0.37 3.04
N ALA A 19 -6.71 -0.98 4.13
CA ALA A 19 -5.50 -1.79 4.14
C ALA A 19 -5.85 -3.25 3.83
N TYR A 20 -5.09 -3.88 2.94
CA TYR A 20 -5.29 -5.27 2.56
C TYR A 20 -3.95 -5.94 2.25
N ARG A 21 -3.91 -7.28 2.34
CA ARG A 21 -2.78 -8.06 1.85
C ARG A 21 -3.00 -8.39 0.38
N ASN A 22 -2.10 -7.93 -0.48
CA ASN A 22 -2.13 -8.25 -1.90
C ASN A 22 -1.82 -9.76 -2.09
N VAL A 23 -2.67 -10.45 -2.87
CA VAL A 23 -2.51 -11.90 -3.10
C VAL A 23 -1.37 -12.23 -4.06
N GLU A 24 -0.98 -11.29 -4.92
CA GLU A 24 0.06 -11.48 -5.93
C GLU A 24 1.45 -11.23 -5.35
N SER A 25 1.64 -10.15 -4.58
CA SER A 25 2.94 -9.85 -3.95
C SER A 25 3.10 -10.40 -2.53
N GLY A 26 1.99 -10.74 -1.86
CA GLY A 26 1.99 -11.10 -0.44
C GLY A 26 2.18 -9.91 0.51
N GLU A 27 2.40 -8.70 -0.02
CA GLU A 27 2.66 -7.48 0.75
C GLU A 27 1.39 -6.82 1.27
N ILE A 28 1.55 -5.90 2.21
CA ILE A 28 0.46 -5.01 2.62
C ILE A 28 0.37 -3.85 1.62
N ASN A 29 -0.84 -3.52 1.20
CA ASN A 29 -1.16 -2.37 0.38
C ASN A 29 -2.26 -1.56 1.07
N ILE A 30 -2.25 -0.25 0.88
CA ILE A 30 -3.30 0.64 1.37
C ILE A 30 -3.95 1.32 0.16
N LEU A 31 -5.20 1.00 -0.11
CA LEU A 31 -6.03 1.70 -1.10
C LEU A 31 -6.61 2.97 -0.46
N TYR A 32 -6.60 4.08 -1.18
CA TYR A 32 -7.17 5.34 -0.70
C TYR A 32 -7.88 6.15 -1.79
N LYS A 33 -8.87 6.94 -1.38
CA LYS A 33 -9.58 7.89 -2.26
C LYS A 33 -8.90 9.26 -2.24
N ARG A 34 -8.58 9.80 -3.41
CA ARG A 34 -8.07 11.17 -3.58
C ARG A 34 -9.22 12.19 -3.62
N THR A 35 -8.89 13.45 -3.40
CA THR A 35 -9.84 14.57 -3.37
C THR A 35 -10.68 14.71 -4.65
N HIS A 36 -10.15 14.27 -5.80
CA HIS A 36 -10.84 14.34 -7.11
C HIS A 36 -11.53 13.04 -7.54
N GLY A 37 -11.81 12.11 -6.62
CA GLY A 37 -12.53 10.86 -6.93
C GLY A 37 -11.68 9.78 -7.60
N VAL A 38 -10.38 10.03 -7.77
CA VAL A 38 -9.40 9.05 -8.25
C VAL A 38 -8.89 8.20 -7.07
N TYR A 39 -8.57 6.93 -7.29
CA TYR A 39 -8.00 6.06 -6.26
C TYR A 39 -6.48 5.92 -6.41
N GLY A 40 -5.80 5.72 -5.29
CA GLY A 40 -4.36 5.46 -5.26
C GLY A 40 -4.03 4.29 -4.34
N ILE A 41 -2.84 3.72 -4.51
CA ILE A 41 -2.31 2.65 -3.66
C ILE A 41 -1.00 3.12 -3.04
N ILE A 42 -0.88 2.94 -1.73
CA ILE A 42 0.38 3.07 -0.99
C ILE A 42 0.91 1.66 -0.73
N VAL A 43 2.17 1.43 -1.04
CA VAL A 43 2.92 0.21 -0.68
C VAL A 43 3.91 0.61 0.42
N PRO A 44 3.72 0.17 1.67
CA PRO A 44 4.70 0.37 2.73
C PRO A 44 6.01 -0.30 2.32
N ARG A 45 7.12 0.41 2.46
CA ARG A 45 8.44 -0.18 2.28
C ARG A 45 8.82 -0.91 3.58
N ASN A 46 9.37 -2.11 3.48
CA ASN A 46 10.15 -2.66 4.59
C ASN A 46 11.44 -1.84 4.75
N GLU A 47 11.99 -1.75 5.97
CA GLU A 47 13.24 -1.02 6.24
C GLU A 47 14.40 -1.50 5.33
N GLU A 48 14.39 -2.78 4.97
CA GLU A 48 15.37 -3.43 4.08
C GLU A 48 15.43 -2.77 2.69
N ALA A 49 14.30 -2.34 2.12
CA ALA A 49 14.26 -1.68 0.81
C ALA A 49 14.77 -0.22 0.84
N TRP A 50 14.85 0.42 2.01
CA TRP A 50 15.42 1.77 2.15
C TRP A 50 16.95 1.73 2.25
N GLU A 51 17.50 0.72 2.94
CA GLU A 51 18.95 0.53 3.04
C GLU A 51 19.57 0.09 1.72
N ALA A 52 18.86 -0.69 0.90
CA ALA A 52 19.34 -1.11 -0.43
C ALA A 52 19.45 0.05 -1.45
N GLY A 53 18.70 1.15 -1.25
CA GLY A 53 18.64 2.28 -2.19
C GLY A 53 19.45 3.51 -1.76
N ASN A 54 19.77 3.64 -0.46
CA ASN A 54 20.60 4.70 0.06
C ASN A 54 21.85 4.06 0.66
N GLY A 55 23.00 4.18 -0.02
CA GLY A 55 24.30 3.62 0.39
C GLY A 55 24.89 4.18 1.68
N LEU A 56 24.08 4.38 2.72
CA LEU A 56 24.52 4.56 4.09
C LEU A 56 24.94 3.20 4.61
N SER A 57 26.19 2.82 4.31
CA SER A 57 26.87 1.80 5.10
C SER A 57 26.78 2.25 6.56
N LYS A 58 26.11 1.49 7.42
CA LYS A 58 26.26 1.69 8.86
C LYS A 58 27.72 1.41 9.19
N SER A 59 28.53 2.46 9.25
CA SER A 59 29.87 2.41 9.81
C SER A 59 29.72 2.29 11.32
N SER A 60 29.93 1.07 11.79
CA SER A 60 30.30 0.63 13.15
C SER A 60 29.46 1.11 14.33
#